data_AF-A0A963PSU7-F1
#
_entry.id   AF-A0A963PSU7-F1
#
_cell.length_a   1.000
_cell.length_b   1.000
_cell.length_c   1.000
_cell.angle_alpha   90.00
_cell.angle_beta   90.00
_cell.angle_gamma   90.00
#
_symmetry.space_group_name_H-M   'P 1'
#
loop_
_entity.id
_entity.type
_entity.pdbx_description
1 polymer ?
#
loop_
_entity_poly.entity_id
_entity_poly.type
_entity_poly.pdbx_seq_one_letter_code
_entity_poly.pdbx_strand_id
1 'polypeptide(L)'
;MQGPDDAIPVDPQARRAGARAGMRVRVAMLGMLTLIALVLAAQAWQNWRTEQLRSTDGEIIALAGAQRLFSQRLSLLATQNASDAAPHLLARGLVEARSQAQRLEEMLHEQLGRGSEEVGRVMATARAWRLAREQFFDDVEALIRAREADDAAGVQASLMTIHAQAPDYYASAQALSEQARLSARLHNLDASRTMLGATMLVIGLMVLLALAVVEPTARFVARQYGQVQAQADQMRRLALVAEHTANGVVVLNERRRVDWVNPSFVTLTGYTLDEVRGKFLGPLLQLEERPTREALVYRENMSKGQAAAGEIQIVTKSGSRIWTMVDIQPLHDAGGRVVSWVVVASNIDERVRSRQQRRA
;
A
#
# COMPACT_ATOMS: atom_id res chain seq x y z
N MET A 1 34.22 -3.21 18.31
CA MET A 1 33.00 -2.47 18.74
C MET A 1 33.08 -1.09 18.12
N GLN A 2 32.29 -0.87 17.07
CA GLN A 2 32.10 0.43 16.42
C GLN A 2 31.19 1.31 17.29
N GLY A 3 31.50 2.60 17.41
CA GLY A 3 30.62 3.62 17.97
C GLY A 3 30.93 4.98 17.31
N PRO A 4 29.92 5.82 17.01
CA PRO A 4 29.87 6.59 15.77
C PRO A 4 29.77 8.12 16.00
N ASP A 5 30.52 8.95 15.27
CA ASP A 5 30.09 10.31 14.86
C ASP A 5 31.21 11.03 14.07
N ASP A 6 31.39 10.67 12.80
CA ASP A 6 31.96 11.58 11.80
C ASP A 6 30.89 11.82 10.74
N ALA A 7 29.84 12.53 11.15
CA ALA A 7 28.85 13.04 10.23
C ALA A 7 29.40 14.33 9.59
N ILE A 8 29.73 14.26 8.29
CA ILE A 8 29.85 15.43 7.40
C ILE A 8 28.74 16.42 7.79
N PRO A 9 29.01 17.72 7.98
CA PRO A 9 27.98 18.68 8.36
C PRO A 9 26.99 18.82 7.20
N VAL A 10 25.96 17.98 7.25
CA VAL A 10 24.81 18.07 6.35
C VAL A 10 24.06 19.32 6.79
N ASP A 11 23.99 20.31 5.89
CA ASP A 11 23.29 21.56 6.10
C ASP A 11 21.95 21.33 6.86
N PRO A 12 21.78 21.92 8.06
CA PRO A 12 20.57 21.76 8.86
C PRO A 12 19.30 22.16 8.07
N GLN A 13 19.41 23.07 7.11
CA GLN A 13 18.31 23.44 6.23
C GLN A 13 17.97 22.31 5.24
N ALA A 14 18.96 21.64 4.67
CA ALA A 14 18.77 20.47 3.80
C ALA A 14 18.15 19.28 4.55
N ARG A 15 18.57 19.01 5.80
CA ARG A 15 17.93 17.98 6.65
C ARG A 15 16.47 18.31 6.96
N ARG A 16 16.16 19.57 7.31
CA ARG A 16 14.78 20.01 7.59
C ARG A 16 13.91 20.00 6.34
N ALA A 17 14.45 20.34 5.17
CA ALA A 17 13.74 20.28 3.89
C ALA A 17 13.39 18.84 3.49
N GLY A 18 14.33 17.89 3.63
CA GLY A 18 14.09 16.46 3.39
C GLY A 18 13.05 15.86 4.33
N ALA A 19 13.12 16.18 5.63
CA ALA A 19 12.15 15.71 6.62
C ALA A 19 10.73 16.25 6.35
N ARG A 20 10.59 17.54 6.00
CA ARG A 20 9.30 18.14 5.63
C ARG A 20 8.74 17.55 4.34
N ALA A 21 9.59 17.28 3.34
CA ALA A 21 9.17 16.64 2.10
C ALA A 21 8.65 15.21 2.34
N GLY A 22 9.36 14.41 3.14
CA GLY A 22 8.92 13.08 3.52
C GLY A 22 7.62 13.06 4.33
N MET A 23 7.45 14.02 5.25
CA MET A 23 6.21 14.18 6.01
C MET A 23 5.02 14.55 5.12
N ARG A 24 5.20 15.46 4.16
CA ARG A 24 4.14 15.83 3.18
C ARG A 24 3.71 14.64 2.33
N VAL A 25 4.65 13.83 1.84
CA VAL A 25 4.34 12.62 1.06
C VAL A 25 3.60 11.59 1.92
N ARG A 26 4.03 11.35 3.17
CA ARG A 26 3.34 10.43 4.08
C ARG A 26 1.91 10.88 4.40
N VAL A 27 1.72 12.16 4.68
CA VAL A 27 0.39 12.73 4.95
C VAL A 27 -0.51 12.63 3.71
N ALA A 28 0.01 12.94 2.52
CA ALA A 28 -0.73 12.79 1.27
C ALA A 28 -1.09 11.32 0.98
N MET A 29 -0.16 10.39 1.19
CA MET A 29 -0.38 8.95 1.00
C MET A 29 -1.44 8.41 1.97
N LEU A 30 -1.33 8.74 3.26
CA LEU A 30 -2.32 8.35 4.28
C LEU A 30 -3.69 8.99 3.99
N GLY A 31 -3.73 10.25 3.58
CA GLY A 31 -4.97 10.91 3.17
C GLY A 31 -5.64 10.20 2.00
N MET A 32 -4.86 9.82 0.98
CA MET A 32 -5.35 9.09 -0.19
C MET A 32 -5.83 7.67 0.16
N LEU A 33 -5.09 6.95 1.00
CA LEU A 33 -5.50 5.62 1.49
C LEU A 33 -6.79 5.69 2.32
N THR A 34 -6.93 6.72 3.16
CA THR A 34 -8.14 6.96 3.94
C THR A 34 -9.33 7.27 3.01
N LEU A 35 -9.11 8.08 1.97
CA LEU A 35 -10.12 8.37 0.96
C LEU A 35 -10.56 7.11 0.21
N ILE A 36 -9.61 6.27 -0.22
CA ILE A 36 -9.90 4.98 -0.86
C ILE A 36 -10.70 4.08 0.08
N ALA A 37 -10.31 3.98 1.36
CA ALA A 37 -11.03 3.18 2.35
C ALA A 37 -12.47 3.67 2.56
N LEU A 38 -12.68 5.00 2.59
CA LEU A 38 -14.01 5.60 2.74
C LEU A 38 -14.89 5.32 1.51
N VAL A 39 -14.34 5.41 0.31
CA VAL A 39 -15.05 5.06 -0.94
C VAL A 39 -15.42 3.57 -0.95
N LEU A 40 -14.50 2.68 -0.56
CA LEU A 40 -14.78 1.24 -0.48
C LEU A 40 -15.85 0.91 0.57
N ALA A 41 -15.82 1.58 1.73
CA ALA A 41 -16.85 1.42 2.75
C ALA A 41 -18.22 1.90 2.25
N ALA A 42 -18.28 3.05 1.58
CA ALA A 42 -19.50 3.55 0.94
C ALA A 42 -20.02 2.58 -0.12
N GLN A 43 -19.13 2.00 -0.93
CA GLN A 43 -19.48 1.01 -1.95
C GLN A 43 -20.00 -0.30 -1.33
N ALA A 44 -19.38 -0.78 -0.26
CA ALA A 44 -19.85 -1.96 0.48
C ALA A 44 -21.23 -1.71 1.10
N TRP A 45 -21.43 -0.53 1.69
CA TRP A 45 -22.73 -0.10 2.22
C TRP A 45 -23.80 -0.04 1.13
N GLN A 46 -23.47 0.52 -0.03
CA GLN A 46 -24.38 0.62 -1.16
C GLN A 46 -24.73 -0.77 -1.71
N ASN A 47 -23.76 -1.67 -1.83
CA ASN A 47 -24.00 -3.06 -2.25
C ASN A 47 -24.89 -3.82 -1.26
N TRP A 48 -24.66 -3.66 0.04
CA TRP A 48 -25.52 -4.27 1.06
C TRP A 48 -26.96 -3.74 0.96
N ARG A 49 -27.12 -2.42 0.74
CA ARG A 49 -28.43 -1.78 0.56
C ARG A 49 -29.15 -2.25 -0.71
N THR A 50 -28.45 -2.39 -1.84
CA THR A 50 -29.05 -2.87 -3.10
C THR A 50 -29.44 -4.34 -3.02
N GLU A 51 -28.69 -5.16 -2.28
CA GLU A 51 -29.04 -6.57 -2.07
C GLU A 51 -30.31 -6.73 -1.23
N GLN A 52 -30.49 -5.91 -0.20
CA GLN A 52 -31.75 -5.84 0.55
C GLN A 52 -32.94 -5.52 -0.38
N LEU A 53 -32.80 -4.50 -1.22
CA LEU A 53 -33.82 -4.12 -2.22
C LEU A 53 -34.14 -5.26 -3.20
N ARG A 54 -33.12 -5.99 -3.68
CA ARG A 54 -33.31 -7.13 -4.61
C ARG A 54 -34.11 -8.27 -4.00
N SER A 55 -33.91 -8.56 -2.73
CA SER A 55 -34.67 -9.61 -2.05
C SER A 55 -36.16 -9.28 -2.00
N THR A 56 -36.50 -8.03 -1.67
CA THR A 56 -37.87 -7.51 -1.66
C THR A 56 -38.50 -7.51 -3.06
N ASP A 57 -37.75 -7.05 -4.07
CA ASP A 57 -38.19 -7.10 -5.48
C ASP A 57 -38.53 -8.53 -5.92
N GLY A 58 -37.70 -9.51 -5.53
CA GLY A 58 -37.91 -10.92 -5.82
C GLY A 58 -39.20 -11.48 -5.22
N GLU A 59 -39.46 -11.17 -3.95
CA GLU A 59 -40.70 -11.57 -3.26
C GLU A 59 -41.95 -10.93 -3.89
N ILE A 60 -41.92 -9.62 -4.20
CA ILE A 60 -43.03 -8.92 -4.86
C ILE A 60 -43.34 -9.55 -6.23
N ILE A 61 -42.30 -9.85 -7.02
CA ILE A 61 -42.47 -10.51 -8.33
C ILE A 61 -43.10 -11.89 -8.17
N ALA A 62 -42.67 -12.67 -7.18
CA ALA A 62 -43.21 -14.01 -6.91
C ALA A 62 -44.69 -13.94 -6.50
N LEU A 63 -45.01 -13.07 -5.54
CA LEU A 63 -46.37 -12.85 -5.06
C LEU A 63 -47.31 -12.34 -6.15
N ALA A 64 -46.89 -11.32 -6.92
CA ALA A 64 -47.66 -10.81 -8.06
C ALA A 64 -47.84 -11.89 -9.14
N GLY A 65 -46.82 -12.72 -9.36
CA GLY A 65 -46.90 -13.88 -10.26
C GLY A 65 -47.95 -14.89 -9.81
N ALA A 66 -48.06 -15.16 -8.51
CA ALA A 66 -49.00 -16.11 -7.92
C ALA A 66 -50.47 -15.66 -8.02
N GLN A 67 -50.75 -14.35 -8.06
CA GLN A 67 -52.12 -13.82 -8.19
C GLN A 67 -52.85 -14.35 -9.44
N ARG A 68 -52.13 -14.52 -10.55
CA ARG A 68 -52.69 -15.09 -11.78
C ARG A 68 -53.12 -16.55 -11.61
N LEU A 69 -52.36 -17.33 -10.83
CA LEU A 69 -52.66 -18.73 -10.56
C LEU A 69 -53.92 -18.86 -9.69
N PHE A 70 -54.14 -17.93 -8.75
CA PHE A 70 -55.37 -17.90 -7.95
C PHE A 70 -56.61 -17.61 -8.79
N SER A 71 -56.54 -16.68 -9.75
CA SER A 71 -57.65 -16.43 -10.70
C SER A 71 -58.07 -17.73 -11.41
N GLN A 72 -57.10 -18.42 -12.01
CA GLN A 72 -57.35 -19.65 -12.77
C GLN A 72 -57.85 -20.78 -11.87
N ARG A 73 -57.22 -20.98 -10.71
CA ARG A 73 -57.58 -22.06 -9.78
C ARG A 73 -58.98 -21.85 -9.19
N LEU A 74 -59.32 -20.63 -8.78
CA LEU A 74 -60.64 -20.33 -8.22
C LEU A 74 -61.73 -20.42 -9.28
N SER A 75 -61.47 -19.96 -10.51
CA SER A 75 -62.41 -20.12 -11.64
C SER A 75 -62.64 -21.61 -11.99
N LEU A 76 -61.58 -22.43 -11.97
CA LEU A 76 -61.68 -23.87 -12.22
C LEU A 76 -62.41 -24.60 -11.08
N LEU A 77 -62.15 -24.26 -9.82
CA LEU A 77 -62.88 -24.82 -8.68
C LEU A 77 -64.35 -24.38 -8.67
N ALA A 78 -64.65 -23.16 -9.13
CA ALA A 78 -66.01 -22.65 -9.24
C ALA A 78 -66.82 -23.47 -10.25
N THR A 79 -66.20 -23.84 -11.38
CA THR A 79 -66.87 -24.61 -12.45
C THR A 79 -67.00 -26.12 -12.15
N GLN A 80 -66.17 -26.68 -11.27
CA GLN A 80 -66.29 -28.08 -10.85
C GLN A 80 -67.51 -28.26 -9.91
N ASN A 81 -68.50 -29.03 -10.38
CA ASN A 81 -69.90 -28.95 -9.92
C ASN A 81 -70.44 -30.19 -9.18
N ALA A 82 -69.63 -31.01 -8.50
CA ALA A 82 -70.07 -32.38 -8.21
C ALA A 82 -69.72 -32.99 -6.84
N SER A 83 -69.25 -32.23 -5.84
CA SER A 83 -69.02 -32.84 -4.52
C SER A 83 -69.43 -31.92 -3.38
N ASP A 84 -69.92 -32.52 -2.28
CA ASP A 84 -70.14 -31.86 -0.98
C ASP A 84 -68.89 -31.14 -0.47
N ALA A 85 -67.72 -31.48 -1.03
CA ALA A 85 -66.44 -30.87 -0.69
C ALA A 85 -66.13 -29.53 -1.39
N ALA A 86 -66.88 -29.16 -2.43
CA ALA A 86 -66.53 -28.02 -3.27
C ALA A 86 -66.58 -26.65 -2.55
N PRO A 87 -67.58 -26.34 -1.70
CA PRO A 87 -67.66 -25.04 -1.02
C PRO A 87 -66.47 -24.78 -0.08
N HIS A 88 -66.05 -25.78 0.69
CA HIS A 88 -64.94 -25.63 1.63
C HIS A 88 -63.58 -25.50 0.94
N LEU A 89 -63.37 -26.17 -0.21
CA LEU A 89 -62.15 -26.04 -1.00
C LEU A 89 -62.04 -24.64 -1.63
N LEU A 90 -63.15 -24.10 -2.12
CA LEU A 90 -63.25 -22.72 -2.60
C LEU A 90 -62.97 -21.71 -1.48
N ALA A 91 -63.61 -21.87 -0.32
CA ALA A 91 -63.41 -21.02 0.84
C ALA A 91 -61.93 -21.02 1.29
N ARG A 92 -61.30 -22.20 1.38
CA ARG A 92 -59.88 -22.31 1.73
C ARG A 92 -58.97 -21.64 0.70
N GLY A 93 -59.24 -21.84 -0.58
CA GLY A 93 -58.48 -21.20 -1.67
C GLY A 93 -58.62 -19.68 -1.67
N LEU A 94 -59.81 -19.16 -1.36
CA LEU A 94 -60.09 -17.73 -1.24
C LEU A 94 -59.34 -17.11 -0.06
N VAL A 95 -59.33 -17.77 1.10
CA VAL A 95 -58.55 -17.33 2.28
C VAL A 95 -57.06 -17.28 1.97
N GLU A 96 -56.52 -18.31 1.32
CA GLU A 96 -55.11 -18.35 0.91
C GLU A 96 -54.78 -17.20 -0.06
N ALA A 97 -55.61 -17.01 -1.09
CA ALA A 97 -55.44 -15.94 -2.08
C ALA A 97 -55.48 -14.54 -1.42
N ARG A 98 -56.41 -14.32 -0.49
CA ARG A 98 -56.54 -13.05 0.26
C ARG A 98 -55.32 -12.79 1.13
N SER A 99 -54.79 -13.79 1.82
CA SER A 99 -53.60 -13.63 2.65
C SER A 99 -52.35 -13.24 1.84
N GLN A 100 -52.13 -13.89 0.69
CA GLN A 100 -51.01 -13.60 -0.21
C GLN A 100 -51.18 -12.22 -0.86
N ALA A 101 -52.42 -11.84 -1.20
CA ALA A 101 -52.71 -10.54 -1.76
C ALA A 101 -52.50 -9.39 -0.76
N GLN A 102 -52.87 -9.59 0.51
CA GLN A 102 -52.61 -8.62 1.57
C GLN A 102 -51.10 -8.42 1.81
N ARG A 103 -50.33 -9.52 1.86
CA ARG A 103 -48.86 -9.45 1.97
C ARG A 103 -48.24 -8.69 0.80
N LEU A 104 -48.70 -8.94 -0.43
CA LEU A 104 -48.24 -8.20 -1.61
C LEU A 104 -48.52 -6.70 -1.49
N GLU A 105 -49.70 -6.31 -1.01
CA GLU A 105 -50.03 -4.90 -0.81
C GLU A 105 -49.19 -4.22 0.27
N GLU A 106 -48.93 -4.91 1.37
CA GLU A 106 -48.08 -4.42 2.45
C GLU A 106 -46.65 -4.19 1.95
N MET A 107 -46.09 -5.16 1.21
CA MET A 107 -44.76 -5.04 0.62
C MET A 107 -44.69 -3.93 -0.43
N LEU A 108 -45.70 -3.81 -1.30
CA LEU A 108 -45.77 -2.70 -2.26
C LEU A 108 -45.79 -1.37 -1.51
N HIS A 109 -46.60 -1.23 -0.45
CA HIS A 109 -46.68 0.01 0.33
C HIS A 109 -45.35 0.38 0.99
N GLU A 110 -44.64 -0.59 1.58
CA GLU A 110 -43.33 -0.38 2.22
C GLU A 110 -42.24 0.04 1.23
N GLN A 111 -42.28 -0.52 0.01
CA GLN A 111 -41.29 -0.22 -1.02
C GLN A 111 -41.46 1.18 -1.64
N LEU A 112 -42.66 1.76 -1.59
CA LEU A 112 -43.04 2.97 -2.34
C LEU A 112 -42.67 4.31 -1.68
N GLY A 113 -41.70 4.34 -0.77
CA GLY A 113 -41.21 5.57 -0.12
C GLY A 113 -40.18 6.40 -0.91
N ARG A 114 -39.83 6.06 -2.16
CA ARG A 114 -38.71 6.71 -2.89
C ARG A 114 -38.96 6.81 -4.42
N GLY A 115 -39.30 8.00 -4.93
CA GLY A 115 -39.36 8.35 -6.36
C GLY A 115 -40.77 8.71 -6.86
N SER A 116 -40.91 9.64 -7.83
CA SER A 116 -42.21 10.24 -8.18
C SER A 116 -42.93 9.60 -9.39
N GLU A 117 -42.21 9.11 -10.40
CA GLU A 117 -42.84 8.73 -11.68
C GLU A 117 -42.96 7.20 -11.88
N GLU A 118 -41.97 6.44 -11.43
CA GLU A 118 -41.98 4.96 -11.48
C GLU A 118 -42.95 4.36 -10.47
N VAL A 119 -42.94 4.92 -9.25
CA VAL A 119 -43.91 4.68 -8.17
C VAL A 119 -45.34 4.90 -8.66
N GLY A 120 -45.57 5.95 -9.48
CA GLY A 120 -46.88 6.24 -10.07
C GLY A 120 -47.40 5.11 -10.96
N ARG A 121 -46.55 4.49 -11.79
CA ARG A 121 -46.92 3.39 -12.70
C ARG A 121 -47.17 2.07 -11.96
N VAL A 122 -46.33 1.73 -10.98
CA VAL A 122 -46.55 0.57 -10.10
C VAL A 122 -47.85 0.75 -9.31
N MET A 123 -48.12 1.96 -8.80
CA MET A 123 -49.35 2.24 -8.05
C MET A 123 -50.62 2.25 -8.89
N ALA A 124 -50.52 2.64 -10.17
CA ALA A 124 -51.66 2.57 -11.08
C ALA A 124 -52.04 1.11 -11.36
N THR A 125 -51.04 0.26 -11.66
CA THR A 125 -51.24 -1.17 -11.89
C THR A 125 -51.69 -1.91 -10.63
N ALA A 126 -51.13 -1.59 -9.46
CA ALA A 126 -51.56 -2.15 -8.17
C ALA A 126 -53.02 -1.78 -7.83
N ARG A 127 -53.45 -0.54 -8.12
CA ARG A 127 -54.85 -0.12 -7.94
C ARG A 127 -55.81 -0.87 -8.86
N ALA A 128 -55.46 -1.00 -10.13
CA ALA A 128 -56.29 -1.75 -11.09
C ALA A 128 -56.43 -3.23 -10.69
N TRP A 129 -55.34 -3.86 -10.26
CA TRP A 129 -55.35 -5.22 -9.73
C TRP A 129 -56.19 -5.36 -8.46
N ARG A 130 -56.07 -4.42 -7.51
CA ARG A 130 -56.87 -4.44 -6.28
C ARG A 130 -58.37 -4.43 -6.58
N LEU A 131 -58.81 -3.53 -7.46
CA LEU A 131 -60.22 -3.39 -7.85
C LEU A 131 -60.74 -4.68 -8.50
N ALA A 132 -60.03 -5.22 -9.50
CA ALA A 132 -60.43 -6.44 -10.19
C ALA A 132 -60.43 -7.66 -9.26
N ARG A 133 -59.47 -7.75 -8.33
CA ARG A 133 -59.40 -8.80 -7.31
C ARG A 133 -60.59 -8.74 -6.35
N GLU A 134 -60.92 -7.55 -5.84
CA GLU A 134 -62.02 -7.38 -4.88
C GLU A 134 -63.35 -7.82 -5.51
N GLN A 135 -63.63 -7.37 -6.73
CA GLN A 135 -64.84 -7.76 -7.46
C GLN A 135 -64.92 -9.28 -7.69
N PHE A 136 -63.81 -9.89 -8.11
CA PHE A 136 -63.74 -11.34 -8.30
C PHE A 136 -63.89 -12.13 -6.99
N PHE A 137 -63.30 -11.65 -5.89
CA PHE A 137 -63.40 -12.31 -4.59
C PHE A 137 -64.82 -12.25 -4.02
N ASP A 138 -65.51 -11.13 -4.19
CA ASP A 138 -66.90 -10.96 -3.77
C ASP A 138 -67.83 -11.90 -4.55
N ASP A 139 -67.58 -12.09 -5.85
CA ASP A 139 -68.30 -13.05 -6.70
C ASP A 139 -68.07 -14.52 -6.27
N VAL A 140 -66.83 -14.88 -5.92
CA VAL A 140 -66.51 -16.22 -5.38
C VAL A 140 -67.19 -16.44 -4.03
N GLU A 141 -67.24 -15.41 -3.17
CA GLU A 141 -67.92 -15.48 -1.87
C GLU A 141 -69.43 -15.62 -2.03
N ALA A 142 -70.03 -14.91 -3.00
CA ALA A 142 -71.43 -15.07 -3.37
C ALA A 142 -71.74 -16.50 -3.86
N LEU A 143 -70.85 -17.10 -4.67
CA LEU A 143 -70.99 -18.50 -5.10
C LEU A 143 -70.97 -19.47 -3.90
N ILE A 144 -70.06 -19.28 -2.94
CA ILE A 144 -69.97 -20.12 -1.74
C ILE A 144 -71.29 -20.03 -0.96
N ARG A 145 -71.78 -18.82 -0.69
CA ARG A 145 -73.06 -18.61 0.01
C ARG A 145 -74.24 -19.24 -0.72
N ALA A 146 -74.31 -19.09 -2.05
CA ALA A 146 -75.39 -19.68 -2.84
C ALA A 146 -75.36 -21.22 -2.81
N ARG A 147 -74.16 -21.84 -2.82
CA ARG A 147 -74.02 -23.29 -2.66
C ARG A 147 -74.41 -23.77 -1.26
N GLU A 148 -74.04 -23.05 -0.21
CA GLU A 148 -74.42 -23.38 1.17
C GLU A 148 -75.92 -23.25 1.43
N ALA A 149 -76.58 -22.33 0.73
CA ALA A 149 -78.03 -22.11 0.79
C ALA A 149 -78.84 -23.02 -0.15
N ASP A 150 -78.18 -23.89 -0.94
CA ASP A 150 -78.79 -24.71 -1.99
C ASP A 150 -79.59 -23.88 -3.04
N ASP A 151 -79.15 -22.64 -3.30
CA ASP A 151 -79.78 -21.72 -4.25
C ASP A 151 -79.21 -21.90 -5.66
N ALA A 152 -79.85 -22.75 -6.47
CA ALA A 152 -79.42 -23.03 -7.83
C ALA A 152 -79.38 -21.77 -8.74
N ALA A 153 -80.30 -20.82 -8.55
CA ALA A 153 -80.34 -19.60 -9.34
C ALA A 153 -79.17 -18.67 -8.99
N GLY A 154 -78.90 -18.52 -7.69
CA GLY A 154 -77.73 -17.79 -7.17
C GLY A 154 -76.41 -18.41 -7.64
N VAL A 155 -76.28 -19.74 -7.61
CA VAL A 155 -75.09 -20.46 -8.09
C VAL A 155 -74.84 -20.17 -9.58
N GLN A 156 -75.87 -20.24 -10.42
CA GLN A 156 -75.71 -19.99 -11.85
C GLN A 156 -75.41 -18.51 -12.16
N ALA A 157 -76.00 -17.57 -11.40
CA ALA A 157 -75.67 -16.15 -11.52
C ALA A 157 -74.21 -15.86 -11.16
N SER A 158 -73.72 -16.38 -10.02
CA SER A 158 -72.32 -16.20 -9.60
C SER A 158 -71.33 -16.89 -10.54
N LEU A 159 -71.66 -18.05 -11.11
CA LEU A 159 -70.79 -18.69 -12.10
C LEU A 159 -70.61 -17.84 -13.37
N MET A 160 -71.68 -17.18 -13.83
CA MET A 160 -71.61 -16.27 -14.97
C MET A 160 -70.76 -15.04 -14.67
N THR A 161 -70.88 -14.43 -13.48
CA THR A 161 -70.07 -13.26 -13.11
C THR A 161 -68.59 -13.63 -12.93
N ILE A 162 -68.30 -14.75 -12.27
CA ILE A 162 -66.93 -15.30 -12.13
C ILE A 162 -66.31 -15.54 -13.51
N HIS A 163 -67.03 -16.14 -14.45
CA HIS A 163 -66.52 -16.40 -15.80
C HIS A 163 -66.24 -15.11 -16.57
N ALA A 164 -67.11 -14.11 -16.42
CA ALA A 164 -66.95 -12.81 -17.06
C ALA A 164 -65.78 -11.99 -16.49
N GLN A 165 -65.54 -12.05 -15.18
CA GLN A 165 -64.53 -11.21 -14.49
C GLN A 165 -63.16 -11.88 -14.33
N ALA A 166 -63.08 -13.22 -14.40
CA ALA A 166 -61.80 -13.94 -14.29
C ALA A 166 -60.70 -13.43 -15.26
N PRO A 167 -61.01 -13.10 -16.54
CA PRO A 167 -60.03 -12.52 -17.46
C PRO A 167 -59.46 -11.17 -17.00
N ASP A 168 -60.30 -10.30 -16.44
CA ASP A 168 -59.88 -8.96 -15.96
C ASP A 168 -58.99 -9.06 -14.72
N TYR A 169 -59.32 -9.94 -13.78
CA TYR A 169 -58.45 -10.23 -12.64
C TYR A 169 -57.11 -10.83 -13.10
N TYR A 170 -57.14 -11.77 -14.05
CA TYR A 170 -55.92 -12.35 -14.62
C TYR A 170 -55.05 -11.29 -15.32
N ALA A 171 -55.65 -10.44 -16.17
CA ALA A 171 -54.95 -9.41 -16.93
C ALA A 171 -54.32 -8.34 -16.02
N SER A 172 -55.06 -7.89 -15.00
CA SER A 172 -54.55 -6.92 -14.03
C SER A 172 -53.44 -7.49 -13.15
N ALA A 173 -53.55 -8.75 -12.72
CA ALA A 173 -52.47 -9.46 -12.02
C ALA A 173 -51.22 -9.66 -12.91
N GLN A 174 -51.42 -9.92 -14.20
CA GLN A 174 -50.31 -9.98 -15.17
C GLN A 174 -49.62 -8.64 -15.33
N ALA A 175 -50.38 -7.57 -15.52
CA ALA A 175 -49.84 -6.22 -15.66
C ALA A 175 -49.02 -5.81 -14.41
N LEU A 176 -49.52 -6.12 -13.21
CA LEU A 176 -48.78 -5.86 -11.97
C LEU A 176 -47.46 -6.65 -11.91
N SER A 177 -47.48 -7.95 -12.26
CA SER A 177 -46.28 -8.79 -12.27
C SER A 177 -45.24 -8.31 -13.29
N GLU A 178 -45.68 -7.93 -14.49
CA GLU A 178 -44.80 -7.36 -15.53
C GLU A 178 -44.20 -6.02 -15.10
N GLN A 179 -45.01 -5.14 -14.52
CA GLN A 179 -44.56 -3.84 -14.03
C GLN A 179 -43.56 -3.98 -12.86
N ALA A 180 -43.79 -4.91 -11.93
CA ALA A 180 -42.85 -5.22 -10.85
C ALA A 180 -41.50 -5.72 -11.39
N ARG A 181 -41.52 -6.61 -12.39
CA ARG A 181 -40.28 -7.09 -13.05
C ARG A 181 -39.54 -5.98 -13.77
N LEU A 182 -40.27 -5.08 -14.43
CA LEU A 182 -39.68 -3.95 -15.13
C LEU A 182 -39.01 -2.99 -14.14
N SER A 183 -39.67 -2.69 -13.02
CA SER A 183 -39.10 -1.84 -11.97
C SER A 183 -37.84 -2.45 -11.34
N ALA A 184 -37.88 -3.73 -10.98
CA ALA A 184 -36.70 -4.45 -10.47
C ALA A 184 -35.53 -4.44 -11.48
N ARG A 185 -35.79 -4.51 -12.79
CA ARG A 185 -34.74 -4.39 -13.81
C ARG A 185 -34.13 -3.00 -13.85
N LEU A 186 -34.93 -1.94 -13.72
CA LEU A 186 -34.45 -0.56 -13.68
C LEU A 186 -33.60 -0.31 -12.43
N HIS A 187 -34.05 -0.76 -11.26
CA HIS A 187 -33.25 -0.72 -10.02
C HIS A 187 -31.90 -1.44 -10.19
N ASN A 188 -31.89 -2.60 -10.84
CA ASN A 188 -30.65 -3.34 -11.11
C ASN A 188 -29.69 -2.61 -12.05
N LEU A 189 -30.21 -1.96 -13.10
CA LEU A 189 -29.39 -1.19 -14.03
C LEU A 189 -28.79 0.06 -13.36
N ASP A 190 -29.58 0.76 -12.55
CA ASP A 190 -29.11 1.95 -11.82
C ASP A 190 -28.06 1.57 -10.76
N ALA A 191 -28.30 0.49 -10.02
CA ALA A 191 -27.33 -0.09 -9.10
C ALA A 191 -26.02 -0.50 -9.82
N SER A 192 -26.12 -1.11 -10.99
CA SER A 192 -24.93 -1.51 -11.77
C SER A 192 -24.15 -0.30 -12.29
N ARG A 193 -24.82 0.76 -12.75
CA ARG A 193 -24.17 2.00 -13.23
C ARG A 193 -23.42 2.71 -12.11
N THR A 194 -24.08 2.88 -10.96
CA THR A 194 -23.46 3.50 -9.79
C THR A 194 -22.27 2.67 -9.27
N MET A 195 -22.37 1.34 -9.27
CA MET A 195 -21.27 0.44 -8.91
C MET A 195 -20.08 0.52 -9.87
N LEU A 196 -20.31 0.58 -11.19
CA LEU A 196 -19.25 0.76 -12.18
C LEU A 196 -18.54 2.10 -12.01
N GLY A 197 -19.28 3.20 -11.81
CA GLY A 197 -18.72 4.52 -11.56
C GLY A 197 -17.84 4.57 -10.31
N ALA A 198 -18.31 3.99 -9.19
CA ALA A 198 -17.54 3.89 -7.96
C ALA A 198 -16.27 3.04 -8.12
N THR A 199 -16.35 1.92 -8.85
CA THR A 199 -15.20 1.05 -9.12
C THR A 199 -14.15 1.77 -9.96
N MET A 200 -14.56 2.49 -11.02
CA MET A 200 -13.65 3.31 -11.82
C MET A 200 -12.99 4.42 -10.99
N LEU A 201 -13.73 5.03 -10.06
CA LEU A 201 -13.18 6.03 -9.14
C LEU A 201 -12.09 5.43 -8.26
N VAL A 202 -12.31 4.25 -7.65
CA VAL A 202 -11.30 3.57 -6.83
C VAL A 202 -10.05 3.24 -7.64
N ILE A 203 -10.20 2.69 -8.85
CA ILE A 203 -9.06 2.41 -9.75
C ILE A 203 -8.28 3.69 -10.06
N GLY A 204 -8.98 4.78 -10.39
CA GLY A 204 -8.36 6.09 -10.63
C GLY A 204 -7.59 6.61 -9.43
N LEU A 205 -8.16 6.48 -8.22
CA LEU A 205 -7.50 6.85 -6.96
C LEU A 205 -6.26 5.97 -6.69
N MET A 206 -6.32 4.66 -6.98
CA MET A 206 -5.16 3.77 -6.84
C MET A 206 -4.03 4.12 -7.80
N VAL A 207 -4.36 4.43 -9.07
CA VAL A 207 -3.35 4.87 -10.05
C VAL A 207 -2.72 6.20 -9.63
N LEU A 208 -3.52 7.15 -9.16
CA LEU A 208 -3.02 8.44 -8.67
C LEU A 208 -2.12 8.27 -7.44
N LEU A 209 -2.50 7.39 -6.51
CA LEU A 209 -1.67 7.01 -5.36
C LEU A 209 -0.35 6.38 -5.80
N ALA A 210 -0.39 5.44 -6.77
CA ALA A 210 0.81 4.81 -7.29
C ALA A 210 1.75 5.84 -7.93
N LEU A 211 1.23 6.75 -8.76
CA LEU A 211 2.04 7.83 -9.34
C LEU A 211 2.63 8.76 -8.28
N ALA A 212 1.84 9.12 -7.27
CA ALA A 212 2.28 9.96 -6.16
C ALA A 212 3.36 9.31 -5.26
N VAL A 213 3.48 7.99 -5.25
CA VAL A 213 4.45 7.25 -4.43
C VAL A 213 5.64 6.77 -5.25
N VAL A 214 5.42 6.16 -6.42
CA VAL A 214 6.45 5.48 -7.22
C VAL A 214 7.50 6.47 -7.72
N GLU A 215 7.10 7.60 -8.31
CA GLU A 215 8.08 8.53 -8.88
C GLU A 215 8.95 9.21 -7.80
N PRO A 216 8.39 9.70 -6.67
CA PRO A 216 9.22 10.24 -5.59
C PRO A 216 10.11 9.20 -4.93
N THR A 217 9.62 7.97 -4.71
CA THR A 217 10.42 6.90 -4.11
C THR A 217 11.54 6.44 -5.04
N ALA A 218 11.28 6.28 -6.33
CA ALA A 218 12.30 5.97 -7.33
C ALA A 218 13.39 7.05 -7.38
N ARG A 219 13.00 8.34 -7.41
CA ARG A 219 13.95 9.46 -7.37
C ARG A 219 14.76 9.49 -6.07
N PHE A 220 14.11 9.21 -4.94
CA PHE A 220 14.77 9.17 -3.63
C PHE A 220 15.80 8.04 -3.57
N VAL A 221 15.42 6.84 -3.96
CA VAL A 221 16.28 5.66 -4.00
C VAL A 221 17.45 5.89 -4.95
N ALA A 222 17.21 6.40 -6.15
CA ALA A 222 18.27 6.70 -7.13
C ALA A 222 19.31 7.70 -6.58
N ARG A 223 18.86 8.76 -5.89
CA ARG A 223 19.78 9.72 -5.24
C ARG A 223 20.61 9.06 -4.14
N GLN A 224 19.98 8.21 -3.33
CA GLN A 224 20.67 7.52 -2.24
C GLN A 224 21.74 6.55 -2.78
N TYR A 225 21.41 5.77 -3.82
CA TYR A 225 22.39 4.92 -4.49
C TYR A 225 23.57 5.72 -5.03
N GLY A 226 23.31 6.86 -5.70
CA GLY A 226 24.38 7.72 -6.22
C GLY A 226 25.31 8.28 -5.14
N GLN A 227 24.79 8.65 -3.97
CA GLN A 227 25.61 9.13 -2.85
C GLN A 227 26.51 8.04 -2.27
N VAL A 228 25.97 6.83 -2.08
CA VAL A 228 26.74 5.68 -1.58
C VAL A 228 27.85 5.31 -2.56
N GLN A 229 27.55 5.33 -3.87
CA GLN A 229 28.55 5.07 -4.91
C GLN A 229 29.65 6.14 -4.93
N ALA A 230 29.30 7.42 -4.84
CA ALA A 230 30.27 8.50 -4.79
C ALA A 230 31.20 8.40 -3.57
N GLN A 231 30.67 8.04 -2.40
CA GLN A 231 31.49 7.79 -1.21
C GLN A 231 32.43 6.60 -1.39
N ALA A 232 31.93 5.50 -1.94
CA ALA A 232 32.74 4.32 -2.23
C ALA A 232 33.87 4.63 -3.22
N ASP A 233 33.58 5.39 -4.28
CA ASP A 233 34.57 5.82 -5.28
C ASP A 233 35.60 6.78 -4.68
N GLN A 234 35.19 7.71 -3.81
CA GLN A 234 36.12 8.60 -3.12
C GLN A 234 37.04 7.83 -2.17
N MET A 235 36.50 6.90 -1.37
CA MET A 235 37.31 6.03 -0.52
C MET A 235 38.29 5.20 -1.35
N ARG A 236 37.84 4.64 -2.48
CA ARG A 236 38.70 3.88 -3.39
C ARG A 236 39.81 4.73 -3.98
N ARG A 237 39.53 5.98 -4.38
CA ARG A 237 40.55 6.92 -4.87
C ARG A 237 41.58 7.28 -3.79
N LEU A 238 41.13 7.57 -2.57
CA LEU A 238 42.03 7.87 -1.45
C LEU A 238 42.93 6.66 -1.13
N ALA A 239 42.38 5.45 -1.14
CA ALA A 239 43.16 4.22 -0.96
C ALA A 239 44.20 4.05 -2.07
N LEU A 240 43.81 4.25 -3.35
CA LEU A 240 44.74 4.17 -4.48
C LEU A 240 45.86 5.21 -4.43
N VAL A 241 45.56 6.45 -4.03
CA VAL A 241 46.59 7.49 -3.85
C VAL A 241 47.59 7.08 -2.76
N ALA A 242 47.10 6.58 -1.62
CA ALA A 242 47.98 6.08 -0.57
C ALA A 242 48.83 4.87 -1.01
N GLU A 243 48.26 3.98 -1.83
CA GLU A 243 48.92 2.78 -2.33
C GLU A 243 50.00 3.06 -3.40
N HIS A 244 49.76 4.03 -4.30
CA HIS A 244 50.65 4.32 -5.44
C HIS A 244 51.55 5.54 -5.27
N THR A 245 51.56 6.21 -4.11
CA THR A 245 52.53 7.28 -3.84
C THR A 245 53.94 6.70 -3.74
N ALA A 246 54.94 7.31 -4.40
CA ALA A 246 56.34 6.85 -4.37
C ALA A 246 57.00 6.94 -2.98
N ASN A 247 56.40 7.69 -2.06
CA ASN A 247 56.80 7.78 -0.66
C ASN A 247 56.26 6.58 0.12
N GLY A 248 57.06 6.08 1.05
CA GLY A 248 56.59 5.11 2.03
C GLY A 248 55.57 5.77 2.97
N VAL A 249 54.39 5.19 3.08
CA VAL A 249 53.34 5.63 4.01
C VAL A 249 53.16 4.54 5.05
N VAL A 250 53.18 4.93 6.33
CA VAL A 250 52.97 4.04 7.46
C VAL A 250 51.93 4.63 8.38
N VAL A 251 50.98 3.80 8.82
CA VAL A 251 50.01 4.16 9.85
C VAL A 251 50.40 3.42 11.13
N LEU A 252 50.51 4.17 12.22
CA LEU A 252 50.77 3.64 13.55
C LEU A 252 49.52 3.78 14.44
N ASN A 253 49.31 2.86 15.37
CA ASN A 253 48.30 3.02 16.43
C ASN A 253 48.70 4.09 17.46
N GLU A 254 47.79 4.36 18.39
CA GLU A 254 47.99 5.20 19.59
C GLU A 254 49.29 4.88 20.36
N ARG A 255 49.76 3.61 20.33
CA ARG A 255 50.98 3.15 21.00
C ARG A 255 52.23 3.24 20.12
N ARG A 256 52.15 3.91 18.97
CA ARG A 256 53.23 4.09 17.97
C ARG A 256 53.76 2.78 17.39
N ARG A 257 52.92 1.75 17.33
CA ARG A 257 53.22 0.48 16.67
C ARG A 257 52.58 0.45 15.30
N VAL A 258 53.23 -0.20 14.33
CA VAL A 258 52.76 -0.24 12.95
C VAL A 258 51.45 -1.01 12.83
N ASP A 259 50.43 -0.38 12.28
CA ASP A 259 49.15 -0.99 11.93
C ASP A 259 49.09 -1.34 10.44
N TRP A 260 49.58 -0.45 9.58
CA TRP A 260 49.56 -0.59 8.12
C TRP A 260 50.74 0.11 7.45
N VAL A 261 51.19 -0.41 6.30
CA VAL A 261 52.21 0.22 5.43
C VAL A 261 51.78 0.10 3.97
N ASN A 262 52.12 1.08 3.14
CA ASN A 262 51.89 1.01 1.70
C ASN A 262 53.01 0.20 0.98
N PRO A 263 52.80 -0.22 -0.29
CA PRO A 263 53.82 -0.93 -1.06
C PRO A 263 55.15 -0.18 -1.18
N SER A 264 55.12 1.15 -1.30
CA SER A 264 56.33 1.97 -1.41
C SER A 264 57.20 1.94 -0.16
N PHE A 265 56.62 1.76 1.03
CA PHE A 265 57.41 1.51 2.26
C PHE A 265 58.18 0.19 2.16
N VAL A 266 57.55 -0.85 1.62
CA VAL A 266 58.18 -2.16 1.42
C VAL A 266 59.31 -2.03 0.40
N THR A 267 59.10 -1.32 -0.71
CA THR A 267 60.14 -1.03 -1.71
C THR A 267 61.29 -0.20 -1.13
N LEU A 268 60.99 0.79 -0.30
CA LEU A 268 61.98 1.70 0.31
C LEU A 268 62.85 1.00 1.36
N THR A 269 62.26 0.14 2.19
CA THR A 269 62.92 -0.41 3.39
C THR A 269 63.26 -1.90 3.29
N GLY A 270 62.59 -2.63 2.40
CA GLY A 270 62.68 -4.09 2.26
C GLY A 270 61.85 -4.89 3.28
N TYR A 271 61.12 -4.22 4.18
CA TYR A 271 60.30 -4.88 5.20
C TYR A 271 58.83 -4.98 4.78
N THR A 272 58.25 -6.17 4.88
CA THR A 272 56.83 -6.40 4.59
C THR A 272 55.94 -6.03 5.77
N LEU A 273 54.64 -5.78 5.53
CA LEU A 273 53.68 -5.45 6.59
C LEU A 273 53.65 -6.52 7.69
N ASP A 274 53.67 -7.80 7.33
CA ASP A 274 53.62 -8.90 8.32
C ASP A 274 54.86 -8.95 9.21
N GLU A 275 56.01 -8.47 8.71
CA GLU A 275 57.24 -8.40 9.49
C GLU A 275 57.25 -7.22 10.47
N VAL A 276 56.55 -6.12 10.16
CA VAL A 276 56.60 -4.87 10.94
C VAL A 276 55.36 -4.61 11.78
N ARG A 277 54.22 -5.25 11.46
CA ARG A 277 52.95 -5.05 12.17
C ARG A 277 53.12 -5.27 13.67
N GLY A 278 52.61 -4.35 14.47
CA GLY A 278 52.70 -4.36 15.93
C GLY A 278 54.08 -3.99 16.49
N LYS A 279 55.08 -3.67 15.67
CA LYS A 279 56.44 -3.32 16.12
C LYS A 279 56.69 -1.81 16.06
N PHE A 280 57.74 -1.36 16.74
CA PHE A 280 58.25 0.01 16.64
C PHE A 280 59.22 0.13 15.46
N LEU A 281 59.06 1.17 14.63
CA LEU A 281 59.95 1.40 13.48
C LEU A 281 61.38 1.80 13.87
N GLY A 282 61.54 2.52 14.98
CA GLY A 282 62.85 3.03 15.45
C GLY A 282 63.95 1.97 15.52
N PRO A 283 63.75 0.90 16.31
CA PRO A 283 64.70 -0.20 16.40
C PRO A 283 64.89 -0.96 15.08
N LEU A 284 63.83 -1.17 14.32
CA LEU A 284 63.87 -1.91 13.04
C LEU A 284 64.72 -1.20 11.96
N LEU A 285 64.69 0.13 11.96
CA LEU A 285 65.42 0.99 11.03
C LEU A 285 66.76 1.50 11.60
N GLN A 286 67.19 0.96 12.75
CA GLN A 286 68.42 1.30 13.47
C GLN A 286 68.57 2.79 13.80
N LEU A 287 67.46 3.47 14.06
CA LEU A 287 67.43 4.89 14.43
C LEU A 287 68.03 5.18 15.82
N GLU A 288 68.29 4.15 16.63
CA GLU A 288 68.81 4.27 18.00
C GLU A 288 70.34 4.09 18.10
N GLU A 289 71.01 3.54 17.09
CA GLU A 289 72.47 3.29 17.12
C GLU A 289 73.33 4.56 16.97
N ARG A 290 72.72 5.65 16.48
CA ARG A 290 73.31 6.99 16.45
C ARG A 290 72.20 8.01 16.72
N PRO A 291 71.93 8.38 17.99
CA PRO A 291 70.93 9.40 18.29
C PRO A 291 71.41 10.73 17.73
N THR A 292 71.01 11.03 16.51
CA THR A 292 71.18 12.34 15.92
C THR A 292 70.27 13.33 16.66
N ARG A 293 70.61 14.61 16.64
CA ARG A 293 69.80 15.66 17.27
C ARG A 293 68.35 15.61 16.77
N GLU A 294 68.18 15.26 15.50
CA GLU A 294 66.90 15.08 14.84
C GLU A 294 66.08 13.93 15.47
N ALA A 295 66.69 12.75 15.72
CA ALA A 295 66.01 11.60 16.33
C ALA A 295 65.44 11.89 17.73
N LEU A 296 66.15 12.71 18.51
CA LEU A 296 65.69 13.17 19.83
C LEU A 296 64.51 14.14 19.71
N VAL A 297 64.55 15.06 18.75
CA VAL A 297 63.45 16.00 18.46
C VAL A 297 62.18 15.26 18.03
N TYR A 298 62.30 14.20 17.22
CA TYR A 298 61.15 13.35 16.88
C TYR A 298 60.53 12.69 18.10
N ARG A 299 61.34 12.05 18.97
CA ARG A 299 60.84 11.41 20.19
C ARG A 299 60.14 12.42 21.09
N GLU A 300 60.71 13.60 21.26
CA GLU A 300 60.14 14.66 22.10
C GLU A 300 58.82 15.18 21.54
N ASN A 301 58.77 15.56 20.26
CA ASN A 301 57.55 16.05 19.63
C ASN A 301 56.45 15.00 19.63
N MET A 302 56.77 13.74 19.30
CA MET A 302 55.80 12.65 19.38
C MET A 302 55.32 12.39 20.82
N SER A 303 56.18 12.57 21.84
CA SER A 303 55.79 12.47 23.27
C SER A 303 54.80 13.56 23.69
N LYS A 304 54.88 14.72 23.05
CA LYS A 304 53.97 15.86 23.26
C LYS A 304 52.72 15.79 22.38
N GLY A 305 52.54 14.74 21.57
CA GLY A 305 51.42 14.65 20.63
C GLY A 305 51.52 15.61 19.44
N GLN A 306 52.73 16.10 19.14
CA GLN A 306 52.98 17.10 18.10
C GLN A 306 53.56 16.48 16.83
N ALA A 307 53.31 17.14 15.69
CA ALA A 307 53.91 16.78 14.42
C ALA A 307 55.44 16.93 14.44
N ALA A 308 56.13 16.12 13.64
CA ALA A 308 57.58 16.16 13.55
C ALA A 308 58.05 15.81 12.15
N ALA A 309 58.97 16.61 11.60
CA ALA A 309 59.50 16.42 10.25
C ALA A 309 60.99 16.74 10.15
N GLY A 310 61.67 16.14 9.18
CA GLY A 310 63.12 16.29 9.00
C GLY A 310 63.81 15.14 8.27
N GLU A 311 65.12 15.30 8.08
CA GLU A 311 65.95 14.34 7.35
C GLU A 311 66.59 13.36 8.33
N ILE A 312 66.37 12.05 8.13
CA ILE A 312 66.96 10.98 8.93
C ILE A 312 67.59 9.92 8.05
N GLN A 313 68.69 9.35 8.51
CA GLN A 313 69.32 8.20 7.88
C GLN A 313 68.75 6.93 8.52
N ILE A 314 68.22 6.03 7.69
CA ILE A 314 67.71 4.73 8.13
C ILE A 314 68.57 3.60 7.55
N VAL A 315 68.53 2.44 8.21
CA VAL A 315 69.12 1.20 7.71
C VAL A 315 68.00 0.28 7.19
N THR A 316 68.09 -0.10 5.92
CA THR A 316 67.14 -1.02 5.28
C THR A 316 67.40 -2.46 5.73
N LYS A 317 66.47 -3.38 5.43
CA LYS A 317 66.61 -4.81 5.71
C LYS A 317 67.89 -5.44 5.12
N SER A 318 68.38 -4.91 3.99
CA SER A 318 69.62 -5.35 3.35
C SER A 318 70.89 -4.80 4.01
N GLY A 319 70.77 -3.95 5.04
CA GLY A 319 71.89 -3.27 5.69
C GLY A 319 72.33 -1.97 5.01
N SER A 320 71.63 -1.51 3.97
CA SER A 320 71.97 -0.28 3.26
C SER A 320 71.53 0.95 4.04
N ARG A 321 72.37 1.98 4.09
CA ARG A 321 72.02 3.28 4.69
C ARG A 321 71.49 4.22 3.64
N ILE A 322 70.27 4.72 3.84
CA ILE A 322 69.61 5.67 2.93
C ILE A 322 69.13 6.90 3.70
N TRP A 323 69.20 8.06 3.07
CA TRP A 323 68.61 9.29 3.61
C TRP A 323 67.12 9.37 3.26
N THR A 324 66.32 9.65 4.28
CA THR A 324 64.88 9.81 4.15
C THR A 324 64.43 11.14 4.72
N MET A 325 63.56 11.85 4.01
CA MET A 325 62.76 12.92 4.59
C MET A 325 61.52 12.28 5.20
N VAL A 326 61.33 12.45 6.49
CA VAL A 326 60.18 11.89 7.21
C VAL A 326 59.30 13.02 7.70
N ASP A 327 57.99 12.85 7.57
CA ASP A 327 56.96 13.71 8.14
C ASP A 327 55.98 12.84 8.93
N ILE A 328 55.82 13.16 10.21
CA ILE A 328 55.02 12.42 11.18
C ILE A 328 53.89 13.34 11.64
N GLN A 329 52.66 12.93 11.36
CA GLN A 329 51.45 13.68 11.66
C GLN A 329 50.56 12.89 12.64
N PRO A 330 50.23 13.45 13.82
CA PRO A 330 49.27 12.86 14.74
C PRO A 330 47.84 13.02 14.20
N LEU A 331 47.06 11.95 14.27
CA LEU A 331 45.62 11.97 14.05
C LEU A 331 44.92 12.03 15.40
N HIS A 332 44.09 13.06 15.59
CA HIS A 332 43.38 13.31 16.83
C HIS A 332 41.91 12.87 16.73
N ASP A 333 41.33 12.40 17.82
CA ASP A 333 39.88 12.26 17.97
C ASP A 333 39.21 13.62 18.22
N ALA A 334 37.87 13.63 18.24
CA ALA A 334 37.08 14.83 18.55
C ALA A 334 37.36 15.42 19.96
N GLY A 335 37.97 14.64 20.85
CA GLY A 335 38.38 15.06 22.19
C GLY A 335 39.82 15.60 22.26
N GLY A 336 40.52 15.70 21.13
CA GLY A 336 41.90 16.18 21.06
C GLY A 336 42.95 15.16 21.49
N ARG A 337 42.60 13.88 21.67
CA ARG A 337 43.57 12.81 21.98
C ARG A 337 44.10 12.20 20.71
N VAL A 338 45.39 11.88 20.68
CA VAL A 338 46.00 11.19 19.54
C VAL A 338 45.54 9.73 19.49
N VAL A 339 44.87 9.34 18.41
CA VAL A 339 44.36 7.98 18.19
C VAL A 339 45.21 7.17 17.21
N SER A 340 45.95 7.85 16.34
CA SER A 340 46.78 7.23 15.32
C SER A 340 47.88 8.19 14.85
N TRP A 341 48.88 7.69 14.15
CA TRP A 341 49.94 8.51 13.55
C TRP A 341 50.12 8.11 12.09
N VAL A 342 50.28 9.10 11.22
CA VAL A 342 50.65 8.89 9.81
C VAL A 342 52.10 9.31 9.64
N VAL A 343 52.91 8.43 9.08
CA VAL A 343 54.31 8.67 8.75
C VAL A 343 54.45 8.61 7.23
N VAL A 344 54.98 9.67 6.63
CA VAL A 344 55.35 9.71 5.22
C VAL A 344 56.86 9.81 5.12
N ALA A 345 57.48 8.89 4.39
CA ALA A 345 58.92 8.80 4.22
C ALA A 345 59.30 8.84 2.73
N SER A 346 60.08 9.84 2.32
CA SER A 346 60.60 10.00 0.96
C SER A 346 62.09 9.69 0.93
N ASN A 347 62.56 8.91 -0.04
CA ASN A 347 64.00 8.79 -0.30
C ASN A 347 64.55 10.13 -0.81
N ILE A 348 65.60 10.63 -0.19
CA ILE A 348 66.26 11.89 -0.57
C ILE A 348 67.77 11.72 -0.83
N ASP A 349 68.26 10.50 -1.05
CA ASP A 349 69.69 10.23 -1.30
C ASP A 349 70.26 11.09 -2.43
N GLU A 350 69.52 11.21 -3.54
CA GLU A 350 69.92 12.03 -4.67
C GLU A 350 70.03 13.52 -4.30
N ARG A 351 69.06 14.02 -3.53
CA ARG A 351 69.05 15.41 -3.03
C ARG A 351 70.23 15.68 -2.11
N VAL A 352 70.57 14.75 -1.22
CA VAL A 352 71.70 14.86 -0.31
C VAL A 352 73.02 14.82 -1.08
N ARG A 353 73.19 13.89 -2.03
CA ARG A 353 74.39 13.82 -2.90
C ARG A 353 74.60 15.12 -3.69
N SER A 354 73.55 15.68 -4.28
CA SER A 354 73.62 16.96 -4.99
C SER A 354 74.03 18.12 -4.07
N ARG A 355 73.52 18.16 -2.83
CA ARG A 355 73.93 19.17 -1.83
C ARG A 355 75.39 19.02 -1.42
N GLN A 356 75.90 17.80 -1.32
CA GLN A 356 77.30 17.54 -0.98
C GLN A 356 78.24 17.92 -2.12
N GLN A 357 77.87 17.65 -3.37
CA GLN A 357 78.64 18.06 -4.56
C GLN A 357 78.68 19.58 -4.76
N ARG A 358 77.66 20.32 -4.32
CA ARG A 358 77.66 21.79 -4.35
C ARG A 358 78.45 22.44 -3.21
N ARG A 359 78.82 21.67 -2.20
CA ARG A 359 79.55 22.12 -1.01
C ARG A 359 81.04 21.72 -1.03
N ALA A 360 81.41 20.80 -1.92
CA ALA A 360 82.79 20.48 -2.30
C ALA A 360 83.20 21.40 -3.45
#